data_AF-A0A4R1Z726-F1
#
_entry.id   AF-A0A4R1Z726-F1
#
_cell.length_a   1.000
_cell.length_b   1.000
_cell.length_c   1.000
_cell.angle_alpha   90.00
_cell.angle_beta   90.00
_cell.angle_gamma   90.00
#
_symmetry.space_group_name_H-M   'P 1'
#
loop_
_entity.id
_entity.type
_entity.pdbx_description
1 polymer ?
#
loop_
_entity_poly.entity_id
_entity_poly.type
_entity_poly.pdbx_seq_one_letter_code
_entity_poly.pdbx_strand_id
1 'polypeptide(L)'
;MRNFDEDKRICDAATEGPWRAVITAVRATSSIGHYRVASDTTIQDANFIAEAREGWPAALAEIERLKTELAQTHHKYNAYVAAVLPEIKKRDVYYEELALLRKALEQMDDRKHPMMPRSQMARIAKEALDEAEALRSGT
;
A
#
# COMPACT_ATOMS: atom_id res chain seq x y z
N MET A 1 -7.68 3.88 -22.00
CA MET A 1 -6.57 3.68 -21.04
C MET A 1 -5.40 3.09 -21.83
N ARG A 2 -4.16 3.52 -21.57
CA ARG A 2 -2.97 3.07 -22.31
C ARG A 2 -2.57 1.64 -21.90
N ASN A 3 -2.16 0.80 -22.85
CA ASN A 3 -1.81 -0.60 -22.62
C ASN A 3 -0.29 -0.80 -22.56
N PHE A 4 0.24 -0.85 -21.34
CA PHE A 4 1.69 -0.92 -21.10
C PHE A 4 2.33 -2.22 -21.59
N ASP A 5 1.61 -3.33 -21.57
CA ASP A 5 2.15 -4.62 -22.04
C ASP A 5 2.30 -4.60 -23.56
N GLU A 6 1.39 -3.92 -24.26
CA GLU A 6 1.45 -3.71 -25.70
C GLU A 6 2.56 -2.71 -26.07
N ASP A 7 2.70 -1.60 -25.33
CA ASP A 7 3.82 -0.67 -25.49
C ASP A 7 5.16 -1.39 -25.30
N LYS A 8 5.26 -2.26 -24.29
CA LYS A 8 6.45 -3.07 -24.03
C LYS A 8 6.73 -4.03 -25.17
N ARG A 9 5.73 -4.74 -25.69
CA ARG A 9 5.91 -5.63 -26.86
C ARG A 9 6.41 -4.88 -28.09
N ILE A 10 5.92 -3.65 -28.33
CA ILE A 10 6.40 -2.81 -29.43
C ILE A 10 7.87 -2.41 -29.20
N CYS A 11 8.25 -2.12 -27.96
CA CYS A 11 9.63 -1.83 -27.60
C CYS A 11 10.54 -3.05 -27.75
N ASP A 12 10.11 -4.22 -27.26
CA ASP A 12 10.86 -5.48 -27.34
C ASP A 12 11.03 -5.96 -28.80
N ALA A 13 10.07 -5.65 -29.68
CA ALA A 13 10.13 -5.96 -31.11
C ALA A 13 10.94 -4.95 -31.93
N ALA A 14 11.31 -3.80 -31.34
CA ALA A 14 12.12 -2.80 -32.01
C ALA A 14 13.57 -3.30 -32.18
N THR A 15 14.23 -2.86 -33.26
CA THR A 15 15.65 -3.17 -33.46
C THR A 15 16.50 -2.69 -32.27
N GLU A 16 17.45 -3.51 -31.84
CA GLU A 16 18.34 -3.13 -30.74
C GLU A 16 19.31 -2.01 -31.14
N GLY A 17 19.65 -1.14 -30.19
CA GLY A 17 20.55 0.01 -30.37
C GLY A 17 22.05 -0.38 -30.41
N PRO A 18 22.97 0.58 -30.61
CA PRO A 18 22.79 2.02 -30.41
C PRO A 18 22.17 2.74 -31.62
N TRP A 19 21.28 3.67 -31.33
CA TRP A 19 20.56 4.47 -32.31
C TRP A 19 21.25 5.82 -32.54
N ARG A 20 21.35 6.24 -33.81
CA ARG A 20 21.94 7.54 -34.17
C ARG A 20 21.16 8.20 -35.30
N ALA A 21 20.93 9.50 -35.16
CA ALA A 21 20.48 10.32 -36.27
C ALA A 21 21.64 10.57 -37.23
N VAL A 22 21.38 10.40 -38.54
CA VAL A 22 22.32 10.69 -39.62
C VAL A 22 21.56 11.41 -40.72
N ILE A 23 21.82 12.72 -40.88
CA ILE A 23 21.13 13.61 -41.82
C ILE A 23 19.63 13.71 -41.45
N THR A 24 18.74 13.17 -42.28
CA THR A 24 17.27 13.15 -42.12
C THR A 24 16.74 11.74 -41.84
N ALA A 25 17.60 10.89 -41.28
CA ALA A 25 17.34 9.47 -41.10
C ALA A 25 17.84 8.95 -39.74
N VAL A 26 17.23 7.87 -39.25
CA VAL A 26 17.66 7.15 -38.05
C VAL A 26 18.29 5.82 -38.43
N ARG A 27 19.45 5.52 -37.81
CA ARG A 27 20.18 4.26 -38.02
C ARG A 27 20.39 3.53 -36.71
N ALA A 28 20.21 2.21 -36.75
CA ALA A 28 20.70 1.29 -35.72
C ALA A 28 22.02 0.68 -36.18
N THR A 29 22.93 0.44 -35.23
CA THR A 29 24.19 -0.28 -35.50
C THR A 29 24.11 -1.66 -34.89
N SER A 30 24.38 -2.70 -35.69
CA SER A 30 24.55 -4.07 -35.21
C SER A 30 25.98 -4.56 -35.46
N SER A 31 26.36 -5.68 -34.87
CA SER A 31 27.64 -6.36 -35.11
C SER A 31 27.87 -6.77 -36.59
N ILE A 32 26.81 -6.78 -37.41
CA ILE A 32 26.84 -7.18 -38.83
C ILE A 32 26.71 -5.96 -39.78
N GLY A 33 26.55 -4.73 -39.26
CA GLY A 33 26.51 -3.50 -40.05
C GLY A 33 25.44 -2.48 -39.62
N HIS A 34 25.26 -1.44 -40.44
CA HIS A 34 24.28 -0.36 -40.20
C HIS A 34 22.94 -0.63 -40.89
N TYR A 35 21.85 -0.54 -40.14
CA TYR A 35 20.49 -0.57 -40.68
C TYR A 35 19.92 0.85 -40.73
N ARG A 36 19.33 1.24 -41.87
CA ARG A 36 18.52 2.47 -41.97
C ARG A 36 17.07 2.11 -41.72
N VAL A 37 16.47 2.70 -40.70
CA VAL A 37 15.14 2.28 -40.19
C VAL A 37 14.05 3.32 -40.47
N ALA A 38 14.42 4.59 -40.63
CA ALA A 38 13.51 5.65 -41.05
C ALA A 38 14.25 6.71 -41.85
N SER A 39 13.64 7.23 -42.92
CA SER A 39 14.18 8.35 -43.72
C SER A 39 13.02 9.11 -44.33
N ASP A 40 12.53 10.16 -43.65
CA ASP A 40 11.58 11.13 -44.23
C ASP A 40 11.36 12.36 -43.33
N THR A 41 12.32 12.67 -42.45
CA THR A 41 12.07 13.61 -41.36
C THR A 41 13.15 14.67 -41.24
N THR A 42 12.88 15.77 -40.55
CA THR A 42 13.93 16.75 -40.23
C THR A 42 15.01 16.11 -39.35
N ILE A 43 16.18 16.74 -39.22
CA ILE A 43 17.23 16.24 -38.32
C ILE A 43 16.74 16.23 -36.85
N GLN A 44 15.84 17.14 -36.50
CA GLN A 44 15.20 17.21 -35.18
C GLN A 44 14.33 15.98 -34.91
N ASP A 45 13.49 15.59 -35.87
CA ASP A 45 12.65 14.41 -35.75
C ASP A 45 13.50 13.13 -35.66
N ALA A 46 14.60 13.06 -36.43
CA ALA A 46 15.52 11.92 -36.37
C ALA A 46 16.19 11.81 -35.00
N ASN A 47 16.57 12.94 -34.39
CA ASN A 47 17.07 12.96 -33.00
C ASN A 47 16.00 12.52 -32.01
N PHE A 48 14.78 13.06 -32.11
CA PHE A 48 13.67 12.68 -31.25
C PHE A 48 13.38 11.18 -31.31
N ILE A 49 13.32 10.59 -32.51
CA ILE A 49 13.10 9.16 -32.69
C ILE A 49 14.27 8.35 -32.10
N ALA A 50 15.51 8.77 -32.32
CA ALA A 50 16.69 8.07 -31.78
C ALA A 50 16.66 8.06 -30.24
N GLU A 51 16.41 9.20 -29.60
CA GLU A 51 16.26 9.30 -28.14
C GLU A 51 15.06 8.49 -27.63
N ALA A 52 13.93 8.55 -28.34
CA ALA A 52 12.73 7.82 -27.96
C ALA A 52 12.96 6.29 -27.97
N ARG A 53 13.73 5.76 -28.92
CA ARG A 53 14.00 4.32 -29.02
C ARG A 53 14.76 3.77 -27.81
N GLU A 54 15.50 4.59 -27.09
CA GLU A 54 16.18 4.20 -25.85
C GLU A 54 15.41 4.64 -24.60
N GLY A 55 14.80 5.83 -24.63
CA GLY A 55 14.07 6.41 -23.50
C GLY A 55 12.76 5.69 -23.16
N TRP A 56 11.99 5.24 -24.16
CA TRP A 56 10.72 4.55 -23.92
C TRP A 56 10.89 3.18 -23.25
N PRO A 57 11.78 2.29 -23.72
CA PRO A 57 12.06 1.04 -23.00
C PRO A 57 12.53 1.28 -21.55
N ALA A 58 13.43 2.26 -21.33
CA ALA A 58 13.91 2.58 -19.99
C ALA A 58 12.77 3.07 -19.06
N ALA A 59 11.89 3.93 -19.56
CA ALA A 59 10.74 4.40 -18.80
C ALA A 59 9.75 3.25 -18.45
N LEU A 60 9.51 2.33 -19.38
CA LEU A 60 8.66 1.16 -19.13
C LEU A 60 9.26 0.22 -18.07
N ALA A 61 10.57 -0.03 -18.14
CA ALA A 61 11.28 -0.82 -17.13
C ALA A 61 11.18 -0.19 -15.74
N GLU A 62 11.30 1.14 -15.65
CA GLU A 62 11.15 1.85 -14.37
C GLU A 62 9.71 1.78 -13.83
N ILE A 63 8.70 1.86 -14.70
CA ILE A 63 7.30 1.66 -14.31
C ILE A 63 7.07 0.25 -13.76
N GLU A 64 7.64 -0.78 -14.38
CA GLU A 64 7.56 -2.16 -13.86
C GLU A 64 8.25 -2.31 -12.50
N ARG A 65 9.43 -1.68 -12.34
CA ARG A 65 10.15 -1.62 -11.07
C ARG A 65 9.30 -0.99 -9.97
N LEU A 66 8.71 0.19 -10.24
CA LEU A 66 7.86 0.92 -9.30
C LEU A 66 6.59 0.15 -8.95
N LYS A 67 5.95 -0.51 -9.94
CA LYS A 67 4.79 -1.38 -9.68
C LYS A 67 5.13 -2.52 -8.74
N THR A 68 6.30 -3.13 -8.92
CA THR A 68 6.78 -4.22 -8.07
C THR A 68 7.05 -3.73 -6.64
N GLU A 69 7.71 -2.59 -6.49
CA GLU A 69 8.00 -1.96 -5.19
C GLU A 69 6.73 -1.56 -4.45
N LEU A 70 5.74 -1.01 -5.17
CA LEU A 70 4.44 -0.66 -4.61
C LEU A 70 3.68 -1.91 -4.13
N ALA A 71 3.68 -2.98 -4.93
CA ALA A 71 3.05 -4.24 -4.55
C ALA A 71 3.69 -4.84 -3.28
N GLN A 72 5.02 -4.82 -3.18
CA GLN A 72 5.74 -5.26 -1.98
C GLN A 72 5.41 -4.39 -0.75
N THR A 73 5.32 -3.08 -0.94
CA THR A 73 4.96 -2.14 0.14
C THR A 73 3.54 -2.38 0.64
N HIS A 74 2.58 -2.54 -0.27
CA HIS A 74 1.21 -2.89 0.07
C HIS A 74 1.13 -4.24 0.80
N HIS A 75 1.89 -5.25 0.36
CA HIS A 75 1.93 -6.53 1.03
C HIS A 75 2.42 -6.42 2.47
N LYS A 76 3.54 -5.69 2.69
CA LYS A 76 4.09 -5.44 4.03
C LYS A 76 3.12 -4.67 4.93
N TYR A 77 2.50 -3.62 4.40
CA TYR A 77 1.52 -2.83 5.13
C TYR A 77 0.30 -3.66 5.53
N ASN A 78 -0.25 -4.46 4.62
CA ASN A 78 -1.39 -5.33 4.90
C ASN A 78 -1.04 -6.39 5.95
N ALA A 79 0.16 -6.98 5.87
CA ALA A 79 0.64 -7.91 6.90
C ALA A 79 0.78 -7.24 8.27
N TYR A 80 1.31 -6.01 8.30
CA TYR A 80 1.39 -5.22 9.53
C TYR A 80 0.00 -4.91 10.12
N VAL A 81 -0.94 -4.44 9.30
CA VAL A 81 -2.32 -4.15 9.74
C VAL A 81 -3.00 -5.41 10.25
N ALA A 82 -2.84 -6.54 9.56
CA ALA A 82 -3.41 -7.82 9.98
C ALA A 82 -2.84 -8.29 11.33
N ALA A 83 -1.57 -8.02 11.61
CA ALA A 83 -0.93 -8.35 12.88
C ALA A 83 -1.34 -7.42 14.02
N VAL A 84 -1.50 -6.12 13.74
CA VAL A 84 -1.73 -5.09 14.78
C VAL A 84 -3.20 -4.89 15.10
N LEU A 85 -4.10 -5.02 14.11
CA LEU A 85 -5.53 -4.76 14.29
C LEU A 85 -6.18 -5.64 15.38
N PRO A 86 -5.87 -6.95 15.51
CA PRO A 86 -6.39 -7.77 16.60
C PRO A 86 -5.95 -7.26 17.97
N GLU A 87 -4.69 -6.81 18.10
CA GLU A 87 -4.15 -6.30 19.36
C GLU A 87 -4.79 -4.96 19.74
N ILE A 88 -5.05 -4.08 18.76
CA ILE A 88 -5.83 -2.85 18.99
C ILE A 88 -7.24 -3.19 19.48
N LYS A 89 -7.93 -4.12 18.81
CA LYS A 89 -9.28 -4.53 19.23
C LYS A 89 -9.32 -5.09 20.65
N LYS A 90 -8.36 -5.95 21.02
CA LYS A 90 -8.22 -6.44 22.40
C LYS A 90 -8.04 -5.28 23.37
N ARG A 91 -7.18 -4.33 23.04
CA ARG A 91 -6.92 -3.14 23.86
C ARG A 91 -8.17 -2.29 24.05
N ASP A 92 -8.99 -2.12 23.02
CA ASP A 92 -10.25 -1.38 23.10
C ASP A 92 -11.23 -2.06 24.07
N VAL A 93 -11.37 -3.39 23.97
CA VAL A 93 -12.20 -4.17 24.93
C VAL A 93 -11.68 -4.02 26.37
N TYR A 94 -10.36 -4.05 26.58
CA TYR A 94 -9.80 -3.82 27.91
C TYR A 94 -10.12 -2.43 28.46
N TYR A 95 -10.13 -1.38 27.63
CA TYR A 95 -10.49 -0.05 28.09
C TYR A 95 -11.99 0.08 28.41
N GLU A 96 -12.85 -0.58 27.65
CA GLU A 96 -14.29 -0.64 27.95
C GLU A 96 -14.55 -1.40 29.27
N GLU A 97 -13.89 -2.54 29.48
CA GLU A 97 -13.95 -3.28 30.75
C GLU A 97 -13.50 -2.38 31.92
N LEU A 98 -12.35 -1.71 31.79
CA LEU A 98 -11.86 -0.81 32.83
C LEU A 98 -12.83 0.35 33.12
N ALA A 99 -13.50 0.89 32.09
CA ALA A 99 -14.49 1.94 32.26
C ALA A 99 -15.72 1.45 33.05
N LEU A 100 -16.22 0.26 32.76
CA LEU A 100 -17.33 -0.37 33.50
C LEU A 100 -16.98 -0.61 34.96
N LEU A 101 -15.83 -1.24 35.21
CA LEU A 101 -15.37 -1.54 36.57
C LEU A 101 -15.11 -0.26 37.38
N ARG A 102 -14.55 0.76 36.75
CA ARG A 102 -14.33 2.06 37.40
C ARG A 102 -15.64 2.74 37.78
N LYS A 103 -16.64 2.70 36.89
CA LYS A 103 -17.99 3.23 37.16
C LYS A 103 -18.64 2.51 38.34
N ALA A 104 -18.54 1.18 38.40
CA ALA A 104 -19.06 0.40 39.52
C ALA A 104 -18.37 0.76 40.85
N LEU A 105 -17.04 0.91 40.84
CA LEU A 105 -16.28 1.36 42.01
C LEU A 105 -16.69 2.77 42.47
N GLU A 106 -16.92 3.69 41.54
CA GLU A 106 -17.38 5.04 41.86
C GLU A 106 -18.78 5.04 42.49
N GLN A 107 -19.67 4.15 42.06
CA GLN A 107 -21.00 3.99 42.65
C GLN A 107 -20.96 3.37 44.06
N MET A 108 -19.92 2.58 44.36
CA MET A 108 -19.70 1.99 45.68
C MET A 108 -18.77 2.85 46.57
N ASP A 109 -18.33 4.02 46.12
CA ASP A 109 -17.46 4.89 46.91
C ASP A 109 -18.23 5.44 48.11
N ASP A 110 -17.91 4.92 49.30
CA ASP A 110 -18.52 5.31 50.58
C ASP A 110 -18.40 6.81 50.87
N ARG A 111 -17.43 7.52 50.25
CA ARG A 111 -17.31 8.97 50.35
C ARG A 111 -18.46 9.71 49.65
N LYS A 112 -19.01 9.12 48.58
CA LYS A 112 -20.14 9.65 47.80
C LYS A 112 -21.47 9.06 48.26
N HIS A 113 -21.46 7.81 48.74
CA HIS A 113 -22.65 7.06 49.14
C HIS A 113 -22.49 6.47 50.55
N PRO A 114 -22.45 7.31 51.60
CA PRO A 114 -22.24 6.83 52.96
C PRO A 114 -23.36 5.89 53.40
N MET A 115 -22.96 4.73 53.93
CA MET A 115 -23.85 3.66 54.42
C MET A 115 -24.67 2.94 53.33
N MET A 116 -24.08 2.69 52.16
CA MET A 116 -24.70 1.80 51.17
C MET A 116 -24.89 0.38 51.73
N PRO A 117 -26.10 -0.21 51.63
CA PRO A 117 -26.33 -1.59 52.06
C PRO A 117 -25.44 -2.58 51.29
N ARG A 118 -24.85 -3.56 51.99
CA ARG A 118 -24.00 -4.58 51.38
C ARG A 118 -24.68 -5.35 50.24
N SER A 119 -25.99 -5.59 50.35
CA SER A 119 -26.78 -6.21 49.29
C SER A 119 -26.84 -5.37 48.01
N GLN A 120 -26.88 -4.04 48.14
CA GLN A 120 -26.86 -3.13 47.01
C GLN A 120 -25.47 -3.04 46.37
N MET A 121 -24.40 -2.98 47.17
CA MET A 121 -23.03 -3.07 46.66
C MET A 121 -22.78 -4.38 45.91
N ALA A 122 -23.23 -5.51 46.46
CA ALA A 122 -23.09 -6.82 45.82
C ALA A 122 -23.81 -6.89 44.47
N ARG A 123 -24.98 -6.24 44.35
CA ARG A 123 -25.70 -6.16 43.07
C ARG A 123 -24.94 -5.33 42.03
N ILE A 124 -24.46 -4.14 42.41
CA ILE A 124 -23.68 -3.26 41.50
C ILE A 124 -22.40 -3.96 41.03
N ALA A 125 -21.69 -4.62 41.95
CA ALA A 125 -20.49 -5.37 41.62
C ALA A 125 -20.78 -6.55 40.68
N LYS A 126 -21.88 -7.27 40.91
CA LYS A 126 -22.29 -8.38 40.06
C LYS A 126 -22.68 -7.92 38.65
N GLU A 127 -23.51 -6.89 38.53
CA GLU A 127 -23.92 -6.33 37.24
C GLU A 127 -22.71 -5.89 36.40
N ALA A 128 -21.75 -5.20 37.03
CA ALA A 128 -20.53 -4.76 36.35
C ALA A 128 -19.61 -5.93 35.92
N LEU A 129 -19.56 -7.01 36.71
CA LEU A 129 -18.80 -8.21 36.36
C LEU A 129 -19.46 -8.98 35.22
N ASP A 130 -20.77 -9.17 35.27
CA ASP A 130 -21.55 -9.85 34.22
C ASP A 130 -21.41 -9.10 32.88
N GLU A 131 -21.46 -7.75 32.90
CA GLU A 131 -21.24 -6.92 31.71
C GLU A 131 -19.80 -7.00 31.18
N ALA A 132 -18.80 -7.01 32.07
CA ALA A 132 -17.39 -7.18 31.69
C ALA A 132 -17.09 -8.57 31.11
N GLU A 133 -17.73 -9.63 31.62
CA GLU A 133 -17.63 -10.99 31.08
C GLU A 133 -18.29 -11.11 29.71
N ALA A 134 -19.43 -10.43 29.50
CA ALA A 134 -20.09 -10.38 28.20
C ALA A 134 -19.21 -9.72 27.13
N LEU A 135 -18.52 -8.62 27.46
CA LEU A 135 -17.57 -7.96 26.55
C LEU A 135 -16.41 -8.88 26.14
N ARG A 136 -15.83 -9.62 27.11
CA ARG A 136 -14.76 -10.59 26.83
C ARG A 136 -15.21 -11.80 26.03
N SER A 137 -16.46 -12.21 26.18
CA SER A 137 -17.01 -13.39 25.49
C SER A 137 -17.48 -13.09 24.06
N GLY A 138 -17.63 -11.81 23.71
CA GLY A 138 -18.03 -11.35 22.38
C GLY A 138 -16.87 -11.01 21.42
N THR A 139 -15.61 -11.18 21.85
CA THR A 139 -14.39 -10.90 21.06
C THR A 139 -13.77 -12.17 20.49
#